data_AF-A0A972XJ55-F1
#
_entry.id   AF-A0A972XJ55-F1
#
_cell.length_a   1.000
_cell.length_b   1.000
_cell.length_c   1.000
_cell.angle_alpha   90.00
_cell.angle_beta   90.00
_cell.angle_gamma   90.00
#
_symmetry.space_group_name_H-M   'P 1'
#
loop_
_entity.id
_entity.type
_entity.pdbx_description
1 polymer ?
#
loop_
_entity_poly.entity_id
_entity_poly.type
_entity_poly.pdbx_seq_one_letter_code
_entity_poly.pdbx_strand_id
1 'polypeptide(L)'
;RMVTGFRMARMQNVDETEIKLAGYAYHSSLNPTWIPGRYDHRDKPTTPFFEHGLWNVPASVTPKTRIPLFWLAFKNFPLWFFTYLSHICLRKNRFINLYFHPWEFTDLSKYPLSFHVKRGHRGSLLKKLEYYLMGLKKNHSEDFITMNEYVKNLSDGK
;
A
#
# COMPACT_ATOMS: atom_id res chain seq x y z
N ARG A 1 10.71 8.59 19.64
CA ARG A 1 10.33 7.21 19.22
C ARG A 1 11.33 6.75 18.17
N MET A 2 11.80 5.51 18.23
CA MET A 2 12.73 4.94 17.24
C MET A 2 12.00 4.73 15.90
N VAL A 3 12.66 5.04 14.78
CA VAL A 3 12.14 4.76 13.44
C VAL A 3 12.62 3.37 13.01
N THR A 4 11.69 2.44 12.84
CA THR A 4 11.99 1.01 12.60
C THR A 4 11.63 0.53 11.20
N GLY A 5 10.94 1.34 10.41
CA GLY A 5 10.46 1.00 9.07
C GLY A 5 11.15 1.79 7.97
N PHE A 6 11.36 1.14 6.82
CA PHE A 6 11.92 1.74 5.62
C PHE A 6 10.95 1.63 4.42
N ARG A 7 10.93 2.62 3.54
CA ARG A 7 10.29 2.53 2.23
C ARG A 7 11.10 3.32 1.22
N MET A 8 11.62 2.63 0.21
CA MET A 8 12.44 3.25 -0.81
C MET A 8 11.61 4.22 -1.65
N ALA A 9 12.21 5.38 -1.96
CA ALA A 9 11.64 6.33 -2.88
C ALA A 9 11.31 5.65 -4.21
N ARG A 10 10.14 5.93 -4.76
CA ARG A 10 9.65 5.31 -5.99
C ARG A 10 9.65 3.77 -5.95
N MET A 11 9.62 3.14 -4.78
CA MET A 11 9.63 1.67 -4.66
C MET A 11 10.76 1.03 -5.50
N GLN A 12 11.92 1.68 -5.56
CA GLN A 12 13.09 1.11 -6.23
C GLN A 12 13.62 -0.08 -5.43
N ASN A 13 14.33 -0.97 -6.14
CA ASN A 13 15.02 -2.06 -5.48
C ASN A 13 16.19 -1.52 -4.65
N VAL A 14 16.36 -2.07 -3.45
CA VAL A 14 17.46 -1.80 -2.53
C VAL A 14 17.80 -3.13 -1.88
N ASP A 15 19.09 -3.39 -1.69
CA ASP A 15 19.56 -4.59 -1.01
C ASP A 15 18.98 -4.64 0.42
N GLU A 16 18.28 -5.73 0.75
CA GLU A 16 17.68 -5.92 2.06
C GLU A 16 18.74 -6.05 3.17
N THR A 17 19.94 -6.51 2.82
CA THR A 17 21.09 -6.56 3.74
C THR A 17 21.50 -5.16 4.17
N GLU A 18 21.55 -4.21 3.23
CA GLU A 18 21.88 -2.81 3.52
C GLU A 18 20.80 -2.13 4.38
N ILE A 19 19.52 -2.41 4.09
CA ILE A 19 18.40 -1.93 4.93
C ILE A 19 18.53 -2.48 6.35
N LYS A 20 18.91 -3.75 6.49
CA LYS A 20 19.10 -4.38 7.80
C LYS A 20 20.30 -3.78 8.55
N LEU A 21 21.44 -3.59 7.88
CA LEU A 21 22.64 -2.98 8.44
C LEU A 21 22.39 -1.54 8.89
N ALA A 22 21.52 -0.81 8.20
CA ALA A 22 21.08 0.53 8.60
C ALA A 22 20.18 0.55 9.87
N GLY A 23 19.84 -0.62 10.44
CA GLY A 23 19.13 -0.75 11.71
C GLY A 23 17.61 -0.82 11.59
N TYR A 24 17.05 -0.99 10.39
CA TYR A 24 15.61 -1.15 10.21
C TYR A 24 15.15 -2.57 10.56
N ALA A 25 13.91 -2.68 11.05
CA ALA A 25 13.28 -3.95 11.41
C ALA A 25 12.36 -4.49 10.30
N TYR A 26 11.85 -3.61 9.45
CA TYR A 26 11.03 -3.97 8.31
C TYR A 26 11.14 -2.93 7.19
N HIS A 27 10.71 -3.32 5.99
CA HIS A 27 10.48 -2.39 4.90
C HIS A 27 9.18 -2.66 4.15
N SER A 28 8.74 -1.67 3.38
CA SER A 28 7.51 -1.74 2.58
C SER A 28 7.73 -1.15 1.18
N SER A 29 8.84 -1.54 0.56
CA SER A 29 9.26 -1.05 -0.76
C SER A 29 8.74 -1.90 -1.91
N LEU A 30 8.33 -3.14 -1.66
CA LEU A 30 7.86 -4.07 -2.69
C LEU A 30 6.42 -3.78 -3.11
N ASN A 31 6.18 -3.74 -4.42
CA ASN A 31 4.85 -3.75 -5.02
C ASN A 31 4.74 -4.97 -5.97
N PRO A 32 4.10 -6.08 -5.55
CA PRO A 32 4.14 -7.38 -6.23
C PRO A 32 3.17 -7.45 -7.42
N THR A 33 3.33 -6.52 -8.36
CA THR A 33 2.51 -6.34 -9.57
C THR A 33 3.39 -6.16 -10.80
N TRP A 34 2.77 -6.13 -11.97
CA TRP A 34 3.41 -5.70 -13.21
C TRP A 34 3.02 -4.27 -13.52
N ILE A 35 4.02 -3.39 -13.66
CA ILE A 35 3.84 -2.02 -14.16
C ILE A 35 4.56 -1.93 -15.51
N PRO A 36 3.82 -1.80 -16.63
CA PRO A 36 4.39 -1.69 -17.96
C PRO A 36 5.46 -0.60 -18.03
N GLY A 37 6.62 -0.93 -18.60
CA GLY A 37 7.76 -0.01 -18.74
C GLY A 37 8.50 0.31 -17.44
N ARG A 38 8.24 -0.41 -16.33
CA ARG A 38 8.91 -0.16 -15.05
C ARG A 38 9.45 -1.41 -14.37
N TYR A 39 8.59 -2.40 -14.07
CA TYR A 39 9.00 -3.66 -13.45
C TYR A 39 7.91 -4.73 -13.58
N ASP A 40 8.31 -5.99 -13.40
CA ASP A 40 7.41 -7.13 -13.22
C ASP A 40 7.79 -7.87 -11.94
N HIS A 41 6.94 -7.77 -10.91
CA HIS A 41 7.12 -8.45 -9.62
C HIS A 41 5.98 -9.41 -9.33
N ARG A 42 5.34 -9.98 -10.37
CA ARG A 42 4.23 -10.94 -10.19
C ARG A 42 4.68 -12.26 -9.55
N ASP A 43 5.98 -12.57 -9.64
CA ASP A 43 6.64 -13.68 -8.96
C ASP A 43 6.76 -13.48 -7.43
N LYS A 44 6.67 -12.24 -6.95
CA LYS A 44 6.89 -11.92 -5.53
C LYS A 44 5.67 -12.18 -4.64
N PRO A 45 5.87 -12.40 -3.33
CA PRO A 45 4.78 -12.63 -2.38
C PRO A 45 3.79 -11.46 -2.28
N THR A 46 2.51 -11.76 -2.04
CA THR A 46 1.46 -10.75 -1.79
C THR A 46 1.12 -10.57 -0.31
N THR A 47 1.71 -11.40 0.55
CA THR A 47 1.61 -11.38 2.01
C THR A 47 2.95 -10.99 2.61
N PRO A 48 3.01 -10.49 3.85
CA PRO A 48 4.29 -10.23 4.49
C PRO A 48 5.13 -11.50 4.57
N PHE A 49 6.43 -11.35 4.43
CA PHE A 49 7.39 -12.44 4.52
C PHE A 49 8.67 -11.95 5.18
N PHE A 50 9.42 -12.88 5.76
CA PHE A 50 10.66 -12.59 6.44
C PHE A 50 11.82 -13.15 5.64
N GLU A 51 12.75 -12.29 5.24
CA GLU A 51 13.91 -12.64 4.42
C GLU A 51 15.09 -11.78 4.87
N HIS A 52 16.32 -12.31 4.82
CA HIS A 52 17.55 -11.59 5.20
C HIS A 52 17.50 -10.91 6.59
N GLY A 53 16.74 -11.46 7.54
CA GLY A 53 16.60 -10.88 8.88
C GLY A 53 15.70 -9.64 8.96
N LEU A 54 14.87 -9.41 7.93
CA LEU A 54 14.04 -8.23 7.75
C LEU A 54 12.62 -8.63 7.32
N TRP A 55 11.60 -8.01 7.91
CA TRP A 55 10.22 -8.17 7.42
C TRP A 55 10.01 -7.33 6.16
N ASN A 56 9.49 -7.95 5.11
CA ASN A 56 8.99 -7.26 3.93
C ASN A 56 7.46 -7.23 3.98
N VAL A 57 6.89 -6.03 4.04
CA VAL A 57 5.43 -5.83 4.02
C VAL A 57 5.03 -5.23 2.66
N PRO A 58 4.62 -6.05 1.69
CA PRO A 58 4.36 -5.56 0.33
C PRO A 58 3.15 -4.62 0.29
N ALA A 59 3.13 -3.71 -0.69
CA ALA A 59 1.92 -2.98 -1.03
C ALA A 59 0.85 -3.95 -1.54
N SER A 60 -0.42 -3.70 -1.22
CA SER A 60 -1.47 -4.66 -1.57
C SER A 60 -1.78 -4.69 -3.06
N VAL A 61 -1.93 -5.91 -3.56
CA VAL A 61 -2.39 -6.23 -4.91
C VAL A 61 -3.43 -7.35 -4.80
N THR A 62 -4.32 -7.46 -5.78
CA THR A 62 -5.27 -8.58 -5.79
C THR A 62 -4.53 -9.93 -5.90
N PRO A 63 -4.90 -10.97 -5.12
CA PRO A 63 -4.12 -12.20 -5.03
C PRO A 63 -3.92 -12.94 -6.37
N LYS A 64 -4.95 -12.98 -7.21
CA LYS A 64 -4.94 -13.72 -8.48
C LYS A 64 -4.41 -12.88 -9.64
N THR A 65 -4.96 -11.68 -9.82
CA THR A 65 -4.72 -10.85 -11.01
C THR A 65 -3.64 -9.79 -10.81
N ARG A 66 -3.11 -9.65 -9.59
CA ARG A 66 -2.07 -8.69 -9.21
C ARG A 66 -2.43 -7.24 -9.55
N ILE A 67 -3.72 -6.89 -9.55
CA ILE A 67 -4.19 -5.51 -9.72
C ILE A 67 -3.72 -4.71 -8.50
N PRO A 68 -2.93 -3.63 -8.66
CA PRO A 68 -2.38 -2.89 -7.55
C PRO A 68 -3.42 -1.99 -6.87
N LEU A 69 -3.44 -1.99 -5.54
CA LEU A 69 -4.27 -1.10 -4.72
C LEU A 69 -3.50 0.14 -4.25
N PHE A 70 -2.75 0.75 -5.17
CA PHE A 70 -2.00 1.99 -4.91
C PHE A 70 -2.84 3.26 -5.13
N TRP A 71 -2.24 4.41 -4.81
CA TRP A 71 -2.84 5.75 -4.92
C TRP A 71 -3.52 6.04 -6.27
N LEU A 72 -2.89 5.68 -7.40
CA LEU A 72 -3.44 5.96 -8.72
C LEU A 72 -4.67 5.09 -9.03
N ALA A 73 -4.70 3.84 -8.57
CA ALA A 73 -5.87 2.97 -8.68
C ALA A 73 -7.02 3.51 -7.82
N PHE A 74 -6.74 3.89 -6.57
CA PHE A 74 -7.74 4.50 -5.70
C PHE A 74 -8.34 5.75 -6.33
N LYS A 75 -7.52 6.60 -6.94
CA LYS A 75 -7.99 7.83 -7.59
C LYS A 75 -8.88 7.56 -8.80
N ASN A 76 -8.54 6.57 -9.62
CA ASN A 76 -9.17 6.38 -10.93
C ASN A 76 -10.30 5.33 -10.97
N PHE A 77 -10.30 4.34 -10.08
CA PHE A 77 -11.38 3.34 -10.02
C PHE A 77 -12.63 3.90 -9.34
N PRO A 78 -13.85 3.44 -9.68
CA PRO A 78 -15.03 3.71 -8.87
C PRO A 78 -14.85 3.23 -7.42
N LEU A 79 -15.44 3.93 -6.45
CA LEU A 79 -15.30 3.59 -5.01
C LEU A 79 -15.73 2.15 -4.73
N TRP A 80 -16.90 1.74 -5.23
CA TRP A 80 -17.42 0.38 -5.04
C TRP A 80 -16.44 -0.69 -5.52
N PHE A 81 -15.75 -0.46 -6.65
CA PHE A 81 -14.82 -1.40 -7.23
C PHE A 81 -13.55 -1.50 -6.39
N PHE A 82 -12.99 -0.37 -5.97
CA PHE A 82 -11.82 -0.37 -5.09
C PHE A 82 -12.12 -1.03 -3.74
N THR A 83 -13.30 -0.78 -3.17
CA THR A 83 -13.78 -1.45 -1.94
C THR A 83 -13.89 -2.95 -2.13
N TYR A 84 -14.49 -3.41 -3.24
CA TYR A 84 -14.57 -4.83 -3.58
C TYR A 84 -13.18 -5.49 -3.66
N LEU A 85 -12.22 -4.89 -4.36
CA LEU A 85 -10.86 -5.43 -4.45
C LEU A 85 -10.14 -5.43 -3.10
N SER A 86 -10.37 -4.40 -2.27
CA SER A 86 -9.84 -4.33 -0.91
C SER A 86 -10.35 -5.48 -0.04
N HIS A 87 -11.65 -5.78 -0.10
CA HIS A 87 -12.21 -6.92 0.63
C HIS A 87 -11.69 -8.27 0.12
N ILE A 88 -11.43 -8.43 -1.18
CA ILE A 88 -10.75 -9.63 -1.68
C ILE A 88 -9.39 -9.80 -1.01
N CYS A 89 -8.60 -8.72 -0.95
CA CYS A 89 -7.28 -8.74 -0.33
C CYS A 89 -7.37 -9.04 1.16
N LEU A 90 -8.27 -8.38 1.90
CA LEU A 90 -8.51 -8.65 3.32
C LEU A 90 -8.92 -10.10 3.59
N ARG A 91 -9.84 -10.66 2.80
CA ARG A 91 -10.29 -12.05 2.98
C ARG A 91 -9.22 -13.09 2.70
N LYS A 92 -8.36 -12.85 1.70
CA LYS A 92 -7.35 -13.83 1.26
C LYS A 92 -6.00 -13.64 1.95
N ASN A 93 -5.53 -12.41 2.07
CA ASN A 93 -4.20 -12.10 2.60
C ASN A 93 -4.26 -11.70 4.07
N ARG A 94 -5.45 -11.49 4.65
CA ARG A 94 -5.66 -11.07 6.05
C ARG A 94 -5.12 -9.68 6.40
N PHE A 95 -4.72 -8.89 5.40
CA PHE A 95 -4.31 -7.49 5.57
C PHE A 95 -4.48 -6.70 4.27
N ILE A 96 -4.49 -5.36 4.39
CA ILE A 96 -4.26 -4.43 3.28
C ILE A 96 -3.25 -3.35 3.69
N ASN A 97 -2.32 -3.04 2.79
CA ASN A 97 -1.30 -2.01 2.92
C ASN A 97 -1.46 -1.03 1.76
N LEU A 98 -2.15 0.07 2.04
CA LEU A 98 -2.43 1.15 1.11
C LEU A 98 -1.53 2.35 1.43
N TYR A 99 -1.17 3.13 0.42
CA TYR A 99 -0.36 4.32 0.60
C TYR A 99 -0.87 5.45 -0.28
N PHE A 100 -0.85 6.65 0.30
CA PHE A 100 -1.33 7.89 -0.30
C PHE A 100 -0.31 8.99 -0.02
N HIS A 101 -0.29 10.01 -0.86
CA HIS A 101 0.50 11.20 -0.64
C HIS A 101 -0.43 12.37 -0.29
N PRO A 102 -0.09 13.18 0.73
CA PRO A 102 -0.91 14.32 1.12
C PRO A 102 -1.21 15.31 -0.02
N TRP A 103 -0.24 15.51 -0.93
CA TRP A 103 -0.41 16.41 -2.08
C TRP A 103 -1.56 16.00 -3.01
N GLU A 104 -1.96 14.73 -3.03
CA GLU A 104 -3.05 14.25 -3.88
C GLU A 104 -4.41 14.86 -3.54
N PHE A 105 -4.55 15.34 -2.30
CA PHE A 105 -5.78 15.93 -1.73
C PHE A 105 -5.76 17.46 -1.69
N THR A 106 -4.75 18.08 -2.31
CA THR A 106 -4.59 19.54 -2.39
C THR A 106 -5.03 20.08 -3.75
N ASP A 107 -5.19 21.40 -3.90
CA ASP A 107 -5.51 21.96 -5.22
C ASP A 107 -4.32 21.86 -6.20
N LEU A 108 -4.33 20.81 -7.01
CA LEU A 108 -3.39 20.58 -8.10
C LEU A 108 -3.66 21.39 -9.39
N SER A 109 -4.58 22.35 -9.39
CA SER A 109 -5.00 23.06 -10.62
C SER A 109 -3.84 23.78 -11.33
N LYS A 110 -2.90 24.33 -10.55
CA LYS A 110 -1.75 25.11 -11.03
C LYS A 110 -0.63 24.26 -11.65
N TYR A 111 -0.68 22.94 -11.50
CA TYR A 111 0.40 22.05 -11.96
C TYR A 111 0.08 21.39 -13.30
N PRO A 112 1.07 21.27 -14.20
CA PRO A 112 0.92 20.64 -15.53
C PRO A 112 0.92 19.10 -15.44
N LEU A 113 0.07 18.55 -14.58
CA LEU A 113 -0.10 17.11 -14.39
C LEU A 113 -1.23 16.56 -15.27
N SER A 114 -1.15 15.28 -15.63
CA SER A 114 -2.20 14.59 -16.39
C SER A 114 -3.52 14.49 -15.61
N PHE A 115 -4.64 14.40 -16.34
CA PHE A 115 -5.97 14.34 -15.72
C PHE A 115 -6.11 13.18 -14.71
N HIS A 116 -5.59 12.01 -15.04
CA HIS A 116 -5.65 10.82 -14.17
C HIS A 116 -4.89 10.99 -12.85
N VAL A 117 -3.88 11.87 -12.81
CA VAL A 117 -3.12 12.22 -11.60
C VAL A 117 -3.85 13.32 -10.81
N LYS A 118 -4.47 14.27 -11.50
CA LYS A 118 -5.23 15.36 -10.86
C LYS A 118 -6.62 14.95 -10.40
N ARG A 119 -7.22 13.88 -10.94
CA ARG A 119 -8.62 13.51 -10.68
C ARG A 119 -8.99 13.61 -9.20
N GLY A 120 -10.04 14.40 -8.93
CA GLY A 120 -10.60 14.62 -7.60
C GLY A 120 -9.79 15.49 -6.63
N HIS A 121 -8.72 16.15 -7.08
CA HIS A 121 -7.84 16.99 -6.25
C HIS A 121 -8.56 18.14 -5.52
N ARG A 122 -9.68 18.64 -6.05
CA ARG A 122 -10.53 19.67 -5.41
C ARG A 122 -11.53 19.07 -4.42
N GLY A 123 -11.05 18.23 -3.51
CA GLY A 123 -11.81 17.69 -2.39
C GLY A 123 -12.67 16.44 -2.64
N SER A 124 -13.06 16.11 -3.88
CA SER A 124 -13.84 14.88 -4.11
C SER A 124 -13.06 13.59 -3.84
N LEU A 125 -11.73 13.61 -4.01
CA LEU A 125 -10.86 12.50 -3.63
C LEU A 125 -10.80 12.32 -2.11
N LEU A 126 -10.81 13.42 -1.34
CA LEU A 126 -10.82 13.38 0.11
C LEU A 126 -12.14 12.78 0.62
N LYS A 127 -13.28 13.27 0.11
CA LYS A 127 -14.61 12.68 0.43
C LYS A 127 -14.67 11.20 0.08
N LYS A 128 -14.07 10.80 -1.03
CA LYS A 128 -13.99 9.38 -1.42
C LYS A 128 -13.18 8.56 -0.42
N LEU A 129 -12.06 9.08 0.07
CA LEU A 129 -11.26 8.43 1.12
C LEU A 129 -12.05 8.32 2.42
N GLU A 130 -12.77 9.37 2.82
CA GLU A 130 -13.64 9.35 4.00
C GLU A 130 -14.71 8.25 3.88
N TYR A 131 -15.46 8.21 2.78
CA TYR A 131 -16.46 7.16 2.55
C TYR A 131 -15.86 5.75 2.52
N TYR A 132 -14.67 5.60 1.95
CA TYR A 132 -13.96 4.33 1.96
C TYR A 132 -13.63 3.87 3.39
N LEU A 133 -13.03 4.75 4.19
CA LEU A 133 -12.65 4.44 5.58
C LEU A 133 -13.87 4.20 6.47
N MET A 134 -14.94 4.97 6.31
CA MET A 134 -16.21 4.75 7.01
C MET A 134 -16.84 3.41 6.62
N GLY A 135 -16.79 3.05 5.34
CA GLY A 135 -17.30 1.77 4.83
C GLY A 135 -16.56 0.57 5.41
N LEU A 136 -15.23 0.66 5.53
CA LEU A 136 -14.42 -0.37 6.20
C LEU A 136 -14.78 -0.48 7.69
N LYS A 137 -14.82 0.65 8.41
CA LYS A 137 -15.15 0.64 9.85
C LYS A 137 -16.54 0.07 10.16
N LYS A 138 -17.54 0.35 9.33
CA LYS A 138 -18.94 -0.08 9.55
C LYS A 138 -19.08 -1.61 9.62
N ASN A 139 -18.19 -2.36 8.97
CA ASN A 139 -18.26 -3.81 8.99
C ASN A 139 -17.63 -4.42 10.25
N HIS A 140 -17.02 -3.61 11.13
CA HIS A 140 -16.36 -4.02 12.38
C HIS A 140 -15.37 -5.19 12.22
N SER A 141 -14.86 -5.42 11.01
CA SER A 141 -14.05 -6.60 10.68
C SER A 141 -12.57 -6.28 10.49
N GLU A 142 -12.17 -5.01 10.65
CA GLU A 142 -10.83 -4.54 10.29
C GLU A 142 -10.26 -3.52 11.30
N ASP A 143 -9.04 -3.80 11.76
CA ASP A 143 -8.26 -2.88 12.58
C ASP A 143 -7.43 -1.93 11.69
N PHE A 144 -7.45 -0.64 12.04
CA PHE A 144 -6.56 0.36 11.46
C PHE A 144 -5.37 0.56 12.39
N ILE A 145 -4.24 -0.06 12.05
CA ILE A 145 -3.02 -0.06 12.86
C ILE A 145 -1.84 0.52 12.11
N THR A 146 -0.81 0.92 12.84
CA THR A 146 0.45 1.34 12.23
C THR A 146 1.21 0.14 11.67
N MET A 147 2.08 0.37 10.68
CA MET A 147 2.94 -0.68 10.11
C MET A 147 3.83 -1.32 11.18
N ASN A 148 4.31 -0.54 12.15
CA ASN A 148 5.15 -1.05 13.23
C ASN A 148 4.37 -1.95 14.20
N GLU A 149 3.13 -1.60 14.53
CA GLU A 149 2.24 -2.49 15.31
C GLU A 149 1.92 -3.76 14.53
N TYR A 150 1.60 -3.64 13.24
CA TYR A 150 1.35 -4.80 12.39
C TYR A 150 2.53 -5.77 12.39
N VAL A 151 3.74 -5.27 12.13
CA VAL A 151 4.96 -6.11 12.10
C VAL A 151 5.26 -6.74 13.47
N LYS A 152 5.02 -6.03 14.57
CA LYS A 152 5.15 -6.61 15.93
C LYS A 152 4.14 -7.72 16.20
N ASN A 153 2.99 -7.70 15.53
CA ASN A 153 1.98 -8.75 15.62
C ASN A 153 2.24 -9.90 14.63
N LEU A 154 3.26 -9.81 13.76
CA LEU A 154 3.63 -10.89 12.84
C LEU A 154 4.45 -12.01 13.51
N SER A 155 4.81 -11.89 14.80
CA SER A 155 5.47 -12.93 15.61
C SER A 155 4.43 -13.72 16.43
N ASP A 156 4.41 -15.06 16.46
CA ASP A 156 5.50 -16.02 16.27
C ASP A 156 5.21 -17.04 15.15
N GLY A 157 5.99 -17.01 14.07
CA GLY A 157 6.07 -18.10 13.08
C GLY A 157 7.14 -19.14 13.43
N LYS A 158 7.40 -19.33 14.72
CA LYS A 158 8.04 -20.55 15.23
C LYS A 158 6.95 -21.58 15.51
#